data_AF-A0A7X6CX73-F1
#
_entry.id   AF-A0A7X6CX73-F1
#
_cell.length_a   1.000
_cell.length_b   1.000
_cell.length_c   1.000
_cell.angle_alpha   90.00
_cell.angle_beta   90.00
_cell.angle_gamma   90.00
#
_symmetry.space_group_name_H-M   'P 1'
#
loop_
_entity.id
_entity.type
_entity.pdbx_description
1 polymer ?
#
loop_
_entity_poly.entity_id
_entity_poly.type
_entity_poly.pdbx_seq_one_letter_code
_entity_poly.pdbx_strand_id
1 'polypeptide(L)'
;MDDLDERIEAAAQKRTSAELEFQSADRELRELLVAGRAAGLGPSHMAKLTGFTREWVAKIAPDPKQAARQAALKRRVTGSGS
;
A
#
# COMPACT_ATOMS: atom_id res chain seq x y z
N MET A 1 -2.47 -34.98 21.05
CA MET A 1 -2.62 -33.54 20.83
C MET A 1 -3.47 -33.06 21.98
N ASP A 2 -2.93 -32.17 22.80
CA ASP A 2 -3.54 -31.76 24.05
C ASP A 2 -4.45 -30.55 23.82
N ASP A 3 -5.44 -30.30 24.69
CA ASP A 3 -6.39 -29.18 24.55
C ASP A 3 -5.71 -27.81 24.31
N LEU A 4 -4.49 -27.64 24.80
CA LEU A 4 -3.70 -26.43 24.58
C LEU A 4 -3.19 -26.34 23.13
N ASP A 5 -2.73 -27.45 22.55
CA ASP A 5 -2.23 -27.48 21.17
C ASP A 5 -3.34 -27.13 20.18
N GLU A 6 -4.53 -27.72 20.35
CA GLU A 6 -5.68 -27.45 19.48
C GLU A 6 -6.11 -25.97 19.53
N ARG A 7 -6.04 -25.36 20.72
CA ARG A 7 -6.34 -23.93 20.90
C ARG A 7 -5.29 -23.03 20.26
N ILE A 8 -4.01 -23.42 20.31
CA ILE A 8 -2.91 -22.70 19.66
C ILE A 8 -3.08 -22.76 18.14
N GLU A 9 -3.35 -23.94 17.58
CA GLU A 9 -3.58 -24.11 16.14
C GLU A 9 -4.79 -23.29 15.67
N ALA A 10 -5.91 -23.35 16.39
CA ALA A 10 -7.09 -22.57 16.07
C ALA A 10 -6.82 -21.06 16.13
N ALA A 11 -6.03 -20.59 17.10
CA ALA A 11 -5.63 -19.18 17.18
C ALA A 11 -4.71 -18.78 16.02
N ALA A 12 -3.76 -19.64 15.64
CA ALA A 12 -2.87 -19.41 14.52
C ALA A 12 -3.64 -19.33 13.19
N GLN A 13 -4.59 -20.24 12.96
CA GLN A 13 -5.46 -20.22 11.79
C GLN A 13 -6.29 -18.93 11.73
N LYS A 14 -6.92 -18.53 12.85
CA LYS A 14 -7.66 -17.26 12.94
C LYS A 14 -6.79 -16.05 12.61
N ARG A 15 -5.55 -15.99 13.13
CA ARG A 15 -4.60 -14.93 12.82
C ARG A 15 -4.29 -14.88 11.33
N THR A 16 -4.01 -16.03 10.72
CA THR A 16 -3.70 -16.12 9.28
C THR A 16 -4.86 -15.65 8.42
N SER A 17 -6.09 -16.09 8.73
CA SER A 17 -7.29 -15.63 8.01
C SER A 17 -7.48 -14.12 8.12
N ALA A 18 -7.39 -13.57 9.34
CA ALA A 18 -7.53 -12.13 9.55
C ALA A 18 -6.43 -11.32 8.83
N GLU A 19 -5.20 -11.85 8.77
CA GLU A 19 -4.09 -11.21 8.06
C GLU A 19 -4.33 -11.19 6.54
N LEU A 20 -4.91 -12.25 5.98
CA LEU A 20 -5.26 -12.31 4.56
C LEU A 20 -6.38 -11.32 4.22
N GLU A 21 -7.44 -11.28 5.04
CA GLU A 21 -8.55 -10.34 4.86
C GLU A 21 -8.08 -8.89 4.96
N PHE A 22 -7.23 -8.59 5.95
CA PHE A 22 -6.62 -7.27 6.09
C PHE A 22 -5.77 -6.89 4.87
N GLN A 23 -4.91 -7.78 4.39
CA GLN A 23 -4.08 -7.53 3.21
C GLN A 23 -4.91 -7.30 1.94
N SER A 24 -6.02 -8.01 1.79
CA SER A 24 -6.94 -7.83 0.66
C SER A 24 -7.59 -6.44 0.71
N ALA A 25 -8.14 -6.06 1.87
CA ALA A 25 -8.76 -4.74 2.05
C ALA A 25 -7.75 -3.59 1.93
N ASP A 26 -6.54 -3.74 2.48
CA ASP A 26 -5.47 -2.74 2.36
C ASP A 26 -5.02 -2.58 0.90
N ARG A 27 -4.96 -3.67 0.12
CA ARG A 27 -4.65 -3.60 -1.32
C ARG A 27 -5.70 -2.80 -2.08
N GLU A 28 -6.98 -3.12 -1.89
CA GLU A 28 -8.08 -2.40 -2.53
C GLU A 28 -8.03 -0.89 -2.22
N LEU A 29 -7.81 -0.54 -0.95
CA LEU A 29 -7.66 0.85 -0.54
C LEU A 29 -6.49 1.55 -1.23
N ARG A 30 -5.33 0.88 -1.35
CA ARG A 30 -4.17 1.45 -2.05
C ARG A 30 -4.46 1.70 -3.52
N GLU A 31 -5.16 0.79 -4.19
CA GLU A 31 -5.56 0.96 -5.59
C GLU A 31 -6.49 2.17 -5.76
N LEU A 32 -7.47 2.33 -4.87
CA LEU A 32 -8.36 3.49 -4.85
C LEU A 32 -7.62 4.80 -4.61
N LEU A 33 -6.60 4.82 -3.74
CA LEU A 33 -5.77 6.01 -3.50
C LEU A 33 -4.96 6.40 -4.73
N VAL A 34 -4.41 5.42 -5.46
CA VAL A 34 -3.70 5.66 -6.72
C VAL A 34 -4.65 6.18 -7.79
N ALA A 35 -5.83 5.59 -7.94
CA ALA A 35 -6.85 6.04 -8.88
C ALA A 35 -7.33 7.47 -8.54
N GLY A 36 -7.58 7.74 -7.26
CA GLY A 36 -7.94 9.07 -6.77
C GLY A 36 -6.87 10.11 -7.09
N ARG A 37 -5.58 9.75 -6.97
CA ARG A 37 -4.47 10.61 -7.37
C ARG A 37 -4.46 10.89 -8.86
N ALA A 38 -4.72 9.88 -9.70
CA ALA A 38 -4.85 10.05 -11.15
C ALA A 38 -6.03 10.96 -11.52
N ALA A 39 -7.11 10.93 -10.74
CA ALA A 39 -8.26 11.83 -10.87
C ALA A 39 -8.03 13.25 -10.31
N GLY A 40 -6.84 13.53 -9.77
CA GLY A 40 -6.45 14.85 -9.26
C GLY A 40 -6.70 15.07 -7.77
N LEU A 41 -7.12 14.05 -7.00
CA LEU A 41 -7.25 14.17 -5.55
C LEU A 41 -5.87 14.37 -4.88
N GLY A 42 -5.80 15.35 -3.98
CA GLY A 42 -4.62 15.65 -3.19
C GLY A 42 -4.39 14.64 -2.06
N PRO A 43 -3.15 14.37 -1.62
CA PRO A 43 -2.87 13.49 -0.49
C PRO A 43 -3.54 13.98 0.80
N SER A 44 -3.66 15.30 0.99
CA SER A 44 -4.35 15.89 2.14
C SER A 44 -5.87 15.68 2.10
N HIS A 45 -6.48 15.57 0.93
CA HIS A 45 -7.90 15.26 0.80
C HIS A 45 -8.12 13.79 1.18
N MET A 46 -7.35 12.90 0.56
CA MET A 46 -7.45 11.46 0.80
C MET A 46 -7.11 11.08 2.25
N ALA A 47 -6.16 11.75 2.89
CA ALA A 47 -5.86 11.61 4.32
C ALA A 47 -7.08 11.86 5.21
N LYS A 48 -7.94 12.82 4.86
CA LYS A 48 -9.19 13.09 5.61
C LYS A 48 -10.24 12.00 5.41
N LEU A 49 -10.26 11.35 4.24
CA LEU A 49 -11.20 10.28 3.94
C LEU A 49 -10.84 8.96 4.65
N THR A 50 -9.54 8.69 4.78
CA THR A 50 -9.05 7.41 5.30
C THR A 50 -8.61 7.46 6.76
N GLY A 51 -8.39 8.65 7.31
CA GLY A 51 -7.78 8.84 8.63
C GLY A 51 -6.27 8.63 8.65
N PHE A 52 -5.63 8.38 7.50
CA PHE A 52 -4.17 8.27 7.40
C PHE A 52 -3.49 9.63 7.37
N THR A 53 -2.18 9.63 7.60
CA THR A 53 -1.38 10.83 7.44
C THR A 53 -1.19 11.16 5.95
N ARG A 54 -1.07 12.44 5.64
CA ARG A 54 -0.73 12.94 4.30
C ARG A 54 0.53 12.27 3.75
N GLU A 55 1.55 12.08 4.58
CA GLU A 55 2.82 11.46 4.18
C GLU A 55 2.64 10.00 3.81
N TRP A 56 1.84 9.25 4.57
CA TRP A 56 1.54 7.87 4.25
C TRP A 56 0.82 7.78 2.90
N VAL A 57 -0.22 8.59 2.69
CA VAL A 57 -0.95 8.62 1.40
C VAL A 57 -0.03 9.01 0.24
N ALA A 58 0.87 9.97 0.44
CA ALA A 58 1.81 10.40 -0.60
C ALA A 58 2.84 9.32 -0.99
N LYS A 59 3.17 8.39 -0.07
CA LYS A 59 4.02 7.23 -0.38
C LYS A 59 3.28 6.19 -1.23
N ILE A 60 1.99 5.96 -0.93
CA ILE A 60 1.15 5.01 -1.66
C ILE A 60 0.79 5.53 -3.06
N ALA A 61 0.39 6.81 -3.14
CA ALA A 61 -0.05 7.46 -4.37
C ALA A 61 0.84 8.67 -4.67
N PRO A 62 2.07 8.44 -5.18
CA PRO A 62 2.98 9.53 -5.50
C PRO A 62 2.44 10.37 -6.65
N ASP A 63 2.91 11.61 -6.73
CA ASP A 63 2.52 12.48 -7.83
C ASP A 63 2.97 11.89 -9.19
N PRO A 64 2.07 11.75 -10.18
CA PRO A 64 2.38 11.08 -11.43
C PRO A 64 3.49 11.80 -12.22
N LYS A 65 3.64 13.13 -12.09
CA LYS A 65 4.73 13.88 -12.73
C LYS A 65 6.06 13.62 -12.04
N GLN A 66 6.06 13.49 -10.72
CA GLN A 66 7.25 13.12 -9.94
C GLN A 66 7.66 11.67 -10.21
N ALA A 67 6.71 10.75 -10.33
CA ALA A 67 6.98 9.35 -10.67
C ALA A 67 7.64 9.23 -12.06
N ALA A 68 7.09 9.93 -13.07
CA ALA A 68 7.68 9.98 -14.41
C ALA A 68 9.10 10.57 -14.41
N ARG A 69 9.33 11.64 -13.64
CA ARG A 69 10.66 12.26 -13.50
C ARG A 69 11.67 11.31 -12.86
N GLN A 70 11.28 10.59 -11.81
CA GLN A 70 12.14 9.61 -11.15
C GLN A 70 12.46 8.41 -12.06
N ALA A 71 11.48 7.91 -12.82
CA ALA A 71 11.70 6.84 -13.80
C ALA A 71 12.68 7.27 -14.91
N ALA A 72 12.55 8.50 -15.39
CA ALA A 72 13.47 9.07 -16.38
C ALA A 72 14.89 9.24 -15.82
N LEU A 73 15.04 9.69 -14.58
CA LEU A 73 16.34 9.80 -13.90
C LEU A 73 17.00 8.43 -13.75
N LYS A 74 16.24 7.41 -13.31
CA LYS A 74 16.75 6.05 -13.11
C LYS A 74 17.26 5.45 -14.41
N ARG A 75 16.53 5.63 -15.53
CA ARG A 75 16.97 5.19 -16.87
C ARG A 75 18.27 5.84 -17.33
N ARG A 76 18.51 7.12 -17.01
CA ARG A 76 19.77 7.80 -17.35
C ARG A 76 20.97 7.26 -16.56
N VAL A 77 20.77 6.93 -15.29
CA VAL A 77 21.83 6.37 -14.43
C VAL A 77 22.20 4.94 -14.85
N THR A 78 21.22 4.14 -15.27
CA THR A 78 21.47 2.74 -15.68
C THR A 78 21.95 2.60 -17.14
N GLY A 79 21.71 3.60 -18.00
CA GLY A 79 22.07 3.57 -19.43
C GLY A 79 23.46 4.13 -19.78
N SER A 80 24.25 4.59 -18.81
CA SER A 80 25.58 5.19 -19.04
C SER A 80 26.76 4.23 -18.86
N GLY A 81 26.52 2.92 -18.88
CA GLY A 81 27.58 1.89 -18.83
C GLY A 81 27.36 0.83 -19.90
N SER A 82 27.77 1.10 -21.13
CA SER A 82 28.03 0.11 -22.20
C SER A 82 29.10 0.66 -23.11
#